data_AF-A0A959HCA1-F1
#
_entry.id   AF-A0A959HCA1-F1
#
_cell.length_a   1.000
_cell.length_b   1.000
_cell.length_c   1.000
_cell.angle_alpha   90.00
_cell.angle_beta   90.00
_cell.angle_gamma   90.00
#
_symmetry.space_group_name_H-M   'P 1'
#
loop_
_entity.id
_entity.type
_entity.pdbx_description
1 polymer ?
#
loop_
_entity_poly.entity_id
_entity_poly.type
_entity_poly.pdbx_seq_one_letter_code
_entity_poly.pdbx_strand_id
1 'polypeptide(L)'
;VERLSELVAEGKIDATYINMDSEHSVFAAAMGAAIGGERVFTATAGQGLFYAHEVLQAIAHFRLPMVVCNVGRPSIPWNIWSDQSDSLSQRDTGWIQFYGESSQEVLDTIIQAYVLTEKVRIPVLVVLDAFYQSHTSENVWVPGQNLVDRFLPPIQPGPMTLDIKHPRSFGGLLPPEHYNRMNYSFWKAMNEVENKAEEIATDFGAHFGRPYSNVEAVNIGPQTKLVLVTLSSITTTARGVIRDYPEIGLLKLRLFKPFPKEAVRRALAPLSGDALIAIVERNFLGDNEGAIMQEMKRALYGASYKMYDFFAGTGGKDVPPVTIEKIIHRAFHQPEEANWIDVG
;
A
#
# COMPACT_ATOMS: atom_id res chain seq x y z
N VAL A 1 11.25 -0.50 14.80
CA VAL A 1 10.72 -0.38 16.19
C VAL A 1 11.83 -0.06 17.18
N GLU A 2 12.88 -0.89 17.26
CA GLU A 2 14.05 -0.67 18.14
C GLU A 2 14.67 0.73 17.98
N ARG A 3 14.97 1.13 16.73
CA ARG A 3 15.53 2.46 16.46
C ARG A 3 14.65 3.62 16.93
N LEU A 4 13.32 3.48 16.89
CA LEU A 4 12.42 4.53 17.39
C LEU A 4 12.49 4.62 18.92
N SER A 5 12.58 3.47 19.61
CA SER A 5 12.76 3.44 21.06
C SER A 5 14.04 4.15 21.49
N GLU A 6 15.16 3.92 20.80
CA GLU A 6 16.43 4.61 21.03
C GLU A 6 16.30 6.12 20.84
N LEU A 7 15.73 6.56 19.71
CA LEU A 7 15.59 7.98 19.40
C LEU A 7 14.69 8.71 20.43
N VAL A 8 13.66 8.04 20.95
CA VAL A 8 12.82 8.59 22.03
C VAL A 8 13.59 8.65 23.35
N ALA A 9 14.32 7.58 23.70
CA ALA A 9 15.15 7.54 24.92
C ALA A 9 16.26 8.60 24.90
N GLU A 10 16.80 8.90 23.71
CA GLU A 10 17.79 9.96 23.47
C GLU A 10 17.18 11.38 23.39
N GLY A 11 15.84 11.51 23.45
CA GLY A 11 15.14 12.80 23.33
C GLY A 11 15.25 13.44 21.93
N LYS A 12 15.57 12.65 20.90
CA LYS A 12 15.70 13.12 19.50
C LYS A 12 14.36 13.26 18.79
N ILE A 13 13.31 12.64 19.33
CA ILE A 13 11.93 12.80 18.89
C ILE A 13 11.06 13.07 20.10
N ASP A 14 10.18 14.08 19.97
CA ASP A 14 9.14 14.37 20.95
C ASP A 14 7.97 13.39 20.75
N ALA A 15 8.09 12.21 21.35
CA ALA A 15 7.11 11.15 21.24
C ALA A 15 7.07 10.28 22.50
N THR A 16 5.92 9.67 22.77
CA THR A 16 5.77 8.65 23.81
C THR A 16 5.91 7.26 23.17
N TYR A 17 6.90 6.48 23.62
CA TYR A 17 7.05 5.09 23.20
C TYR A 17 6.38 4.16 24.22
N ILE A 18 5.48 3.30 23.75
CA ILE A 18 4.77 2.33 24.58
C ILE A 18 5.05 0.93 24.02
N ASN A 19 5.59 0.05 24.88
CA ASN A 19 5.74 -1.37 24.55
C ASN A 19 4.51 -2.14 25.07
N MET A 20 3.98 -3.05 24.27
CA MET A 20 2.83 -3.88 24.62
C MET A 20 3.20 -5.36 24.49
N ASP A 21 2.38 -6.23 25.07
CA ASP A 21 2.58 -7.68 25.08
C ASP A 21 2.33 -8.36 23.74
N SER A 22 1.50 -7.74 22.88
CA SER A 22 1.11 -8.30 21.59
C SER A 22 0.65 -7.23 20.59
N GLU A 23 0.60 -7.57 19.30
CA GLU A 23 0.12 -6.66 18.27
C GLU A 23 -1.35 -6.27 18.45
N HIS A 24 -2.20 -7.16 18.97
CA HIS A 24 -3.59 -6.80 19.32
C HIS A 24 -3.60 -5.64 20.32
N SER A 25 -2.82 -5.76 21.40
CA SER A 25 -2.64 -4.69 22.40
C SER A 25 -2.00 -3.43 21.82
N VAL A 26 -1.01 -3.55 20.92
CA VAL A 26 -0.39 -2.40 20.22
C VAL A 26 -1.44 -1.61 19.46
N PHE A 27 -2.28 -2.27 18.65
CA PHE A 27 -3.30 -1.57 17.89
C PHE A 27 -4.43 -1.02 18.78
N ALA A 28 -4.75 -1.68 19.90
CA ALA A 28 -5.72 -1.15 20.86
C ALA A 28 -5.21 0.14 21.54
N ALA A 29 -3.92 0.17 21.93
CA ALA A 29 -3.29 1.38 22.46
C ALA A 29 -3.18 2.48 21.39
N ALA A 30 -2.83 2.12 20.15
CA ALA A 30 -2.82 3.02 19.01
C ALA A 30 -4.19 3.68 18.76
N MET A 31 -5.27 2.88 18.84
CA MET A 31 -6.64 3.38 18.76
C MET A 31 -6.92 4.42 19.86
N GLY A 32 -6.55 4.11 21.11
CA GLY A 32 -6.69 5.04 22.23
C GLY A 32 -5.91 6.34 22.05
N ALA A 33 -4.66 6.27 21.60
CA ALA A 33 -3.82 7.44 21.34
C ALA A 33 -4.40 8.32 20.22
N ALA A 34 -4.89 7.72 19.13
CA ALA A 34 -5.53 8.45 18.04
C ALA A 34 -6.85 9.13 18.47
N ILE A 35 -7.65 8.48 19.34
CA ILE A 35 -8.81 9.10 19.98
C ILE A 35 -8.38 10.25 20.90
N GLY A 36 -7.23 10.13 21.57
CA GLY A 36 -6.61 11.23 22.32
C GLY A 36 -6.22 12.44 21.47
N GLY A 37 -6.18 12.30 20.14
CA GLY A 37 -5.81 13.37 19.21
C GLY A 37 -4.34 13.35 18.79
N GLU A 38 -3.60 12.31 19.16
CA GLU A 38 -2.17 12.19 18.85
C GLU A 38 -1.92 11.56 17.48
N ARG A 39 -0.80 11.92 16.84
CA ARG A 39 -0.28 11.19 15.69
C ARG A 39 0.28 9.86 16.14
N VAL A 40 -0.20 8.78 15.52
CA VAL A 40 0.23 7.43 15.85
C VAL A 40 1.10 6.86 14.73
N PHE A 41 2.16 6.16 15.13
CA PHE A 41 3.02 5.38 14.26
C PHE A 41 3.34 4.04 14.91
N THR A 42 3.29 2.96 14.14
CA THR A 42 3.84 1.66 14.54
C THR A 42 4.31 0.88 13.30
N ALA A 43 4.98 -0.25 13.52
CA ALA A 43 5.33 -1.19 12.48
C ALA A 43 5.00 -2.62 12.91
N THR A 44 4.52 -3.43 11.96
CA THR A 44 4.18 -4.84 12.17
C THR A 44 4.48 -5.65 10.91
N ALA A 45 4.28 -6.97 10.98
CA ALA A 45 4.48 -7.91 9.89
C ALA A 45 3.78 -9.25 10.18
N GLY A 46 3.33 -9.94 9.14
CA GLY A 46 2.90 -11.34 9.19
C GLY A 46 1.89 -11.63 10.31
N GLN A 47 2.25 -12.58 11.19
CA GLN A 47 1.43 -13.04 12.32
C GLN A 47 0.93 -11.91 13.22
N GLY A 48 1.73 -10.86 13.44
CA GLY A 48 1.33 -9.71 14.23
C GLY A 48 0.15 -8.95 13.61
N LEU A 49 0.20 -8.72 12.29
CA LEU A 49 -0.89 -8.06 11.57
C LEU A 49 -2.15 -8.94 11.53
N PHE A 50 -2.00 -10.26 11.33
CA PHE A 50 -3.13 -11.19 11.39
C PHE A 50 -3.80 -11.17 12.76
N TYR A 51 -3.02 -11.16 13.85
CA TYR A 51 -3.53 -11.13 15.20
C TYR A 51 -4.30 -9.84 15.53
N ALA A 52 -3.96 -8.74 14.86
CA ALA A 52 -4.60 -7.44 15.03
C ALA A 52 -5.90 -7.25 14.21
N HIS A 53 -6.35 -8.23 13.41
CA HIS A 53 -7.45 -8.07 12.43
C HIS A 53 -8.71 -7.39 12.98
N GLU A 54 -9.16 -7.81 14.17
CA GLU A 54 -10.36 -7.26 14.80
C GLU A 54 -10.19 -5.77 15.18
N VAL A 55 -9.04 -5.40 15.73
CA VAL A 55 -8.77 -4.00 16.10
C VAL A 55 -8.58 -3.12 14.86
N LEU A 56 -7.99 -3.65 13.78
CA LEU A 56 -7.86 -2.94 12.51
C LEU A 56 -9.23 -2.55 11.94
N GLN A 57 -10.22 -3.45 12.00
CA GLN A 57 -11.61 -3.15 11.62
C GLN A 57 -12.16 -1.99 12.47
N ALA A 58 -11.98 -2.05 13.78
CA ALA A 58 -12.44 -1.00 14.68
C ALA A 58 -11.80 0.35 14.33
N ILE A 59 -10.48 0.44 14.19
CA ILE A 59 -9.75 1.68 13.88
C ILE A 59 -10.28 2.34 12.60
N ALA A 60 -10.49 1.57 11.54
CA ALA A 60 -10.99 2.09 10.27
C ALA A 60 -12.40 2.67 10.41
N HIS A 61 -13.31 1.95 11.09
CA HIS A 61 -14.71 2.37 11.24
C HIS A 61 -14.89 3.46 12.30
N PHE A 62 -13.96 3.57 13.26
CA PHE A 62 -13.81 4.75 14.11
C PHE A 62 -13.18 5.95 13.40
N ARG A 63 -12.82 5.84 12.11
CA ARG A 63 -12.34 6.97 11.30
C ARG A 63 -11.08 7.61 11.87
N LEU A 64 -10.18 6.80 12.42
CA LEU A 64 -9.01 7.28 13.14
C LEU A 64 -7.82 7.45 12.19
N PRO A 65 -7.20 8.63 12.14
CA PRO A 65 -6.02 8.86 11.32
C PRO A 65 -4.79 8.22 11.98
N MET A 66 -4.09 7.36 11.24
CA MET A 66 -2.79 6.82 11.64
C MET A 66 -2.06 6.23 10.44
N VAL A 67 -0.73 6.15 10.55
CA VAL A 67 0.13 5.53 9.54
C VAL A 67 0.88 4.38 10.19
N VAL A 68 0.79 3.22 9.56
CA VAL A 68 1.43 1.99 10.03
C VAL A 68 2.27 1.41 8.91
N CYS A 69 3.53 1.09 9.22
CA CYS A 69 4.37 0.37 8.27
C CYS A 69 4.13 -1.13 8.42
N ASN A 70 3.67 -1.80 7.37
CA ASN A 70 3.63 -3.25 7.31
C ASN A 70 4.83 -3.76 6.51
N VAL A 71 5.68 -4.56 7.13
CA VAL A 71 6.76 -5.25 6.42
C VAL A 71 6.21 -6.61 5.99
N GLY A 72 5.72 -6.68 4.74
CA GLY A 72 4.95 -7.81 4.20
C GLY A 72 5.65 -9.15 4.35
N ARG A 73 4.96 -10.08 5.04
CA ARG A 73 5.39 -11.45 5.29
C ARG A 73 4.19 -12.41 5.23
N PRO A 74 4.41 -13.68 4.86
CA PRO A 74 3.34 -14.66 4.82
C PRO A 74 2.96 -15.18 6.21
N SER A 75 1.85 -15.92 6.29
CA SER A 75 1.47 -16.65 7.50
C SER A 75 2.17 -18.02 7.57
N ILE A 76 1.57 -19.00 6.91
CA ILE A 76 1.92 -20.42 6.91
C ILE A 76 1.91 -20.91 5.45
N PRO A 77 2.82 -21.81 5.02
CA PRO A 77 3.96 -22.39 5.75
C PRO A 77 4.88 -21.32 6.35
N TRP A 78 5.33 -21.53 7.59
CA TRP A 78 6.01 -20.48 8.38
C TRP A 78 7.22 -19.94 7.61
N ASN A 79 7.17 -18.65 7.29
CA ASN A 79 8.15 -18.00 6.45
C ASN A 79 8.21 -16.51 6.85
N ILE A 80 9.43 -15.97 6.95
CA ILE A 80 9.69 -14.61 7.41
C ILE A 80 10.04 -13.64 6.26
N TRP A 81 10.19 -14.18 5.05
CA TRP A 81 10.64 -13.45 3.87
C TRP A 81 9.49 -12.73 3.15
N SER A 82 9.81 -12.04 2.06
CA SER A 82 8.86 -11.16 1.37
C SER A 82 7.65 -11.90 0.79
N ASP A 83 6.46 -11.46 1.18
CA ASP A 83 5.17 -11.84 0.64
C ASP A 83 4.16 -10.76 1.01
N GLN A 84 3.05 -10.63 0.28
CA GLN A 84 2.07 -9.56 0.53
C GLN A 84 0.76 -10.08 1.15
N SER A 85 0.67 -11.37 1.48
CA SER A 85 -0.57 -12.00 1.98
C SER A 85 -1.06 -11.41 3.31
N ASP A 86 -0.19 -10.90 4.18
CA ASP A 86 -0.60 -10.26 5.43
C ASP A 86 -1.40 -8.98 5.20
N SER A 87 -0.85 -8.01 4.48
CA SER A 87 -1.54 -6.76 4.14
C SER A 87 -2.75 -7.02 3.26
N LEU A 88 -2.67 -7.94 2.30
CA LEU A 88 -3.78 -8.27 1.42
C LEU A 88 -4.93 -8.95 2.16
N SER A 89 -4.67 -9.72 3.21
CA SER A 89 -5.72 -10.23 4.10
C SER A 89 -6.45 -9.12 4.86
N GLN A 90 -5.83 -7.94 5.01
CA GLN A 90 -6.45 -6.76 5.60
C GLN A 90 -7.11 -5.82 4.58
N ARG A 91 -7.09 -6.15 3.27
CA ARG A 91 -7.55 -5.24 2.20
C ARG A 91 -9.03 -4.84 2.31
N ASP A 92 -9.83 -5.62 3.01
CA ASP A 92 -11.28 -5.39 3.17
C ASP A 92 -11.66 -4.87 4.57
N THR A 93 -10.68 -4.55 5.41
CA THR A 93 -10.90 -3.91 6.74
C THR A 93 -11.23 -2.42 6.64
N GLY A 94 -11.01 -1.81 5.48
CA GLY A 94 -11.21 -0.37 5.26
C GLY A 94 -9.95 0.48 5.43
N TRP A 95 -8.77 -0.13 5.53
CA TRP A 95 -7.50 0.59 5.52
C TRP A 95 -7.07 0.97 4.09
N ILE A 96 -6.46 2.14 3.96
CA ILE A 96 -5.77 2.54 2.74
C ILE A 96 -4.44 1.78 2.68
N GLN A 97 -4.04 1.29 1.52
CA GLN A 97 -2.80 0.55 1.35
C GLN A 97 -1.95 1.14 0.23
N PHE A 98 -0.76 1.59 0.57
CA PHE A 98 0.30 1.92 -0.38
C PHE A 98 1.41 0.88 -0.33
N TYR A 99 2.03 0.59 -1.46
CA TYR A 99 3.17 -0.32 -1.56
C TYR A 99 4.35 0.44 -2.20
N GLY A 100 5.49 0.47 -1.52
CA GLY A 100 6.66 1.20 -2.01
C GLY A 100 7.58 0.34 -2.87
N GLU A 101 8.17 0.90 -3.93
CA GLU A 101 9.21 0.22 -4.73
C GLU A 101 10.58 0.28 -4.04
N SER A 102 10.94 1.42 -3.42
CA SER A 102 12.24 1.66 -2.80
C SER A 102 12.14 2.23 -1.38
N SER A 103 13.25 2.26 -0.64
CA SER A 103 13.28 2.85 0.72
C SER A 103 12.98 4.35 0.69
N GLN A 104 13.42 5.05 -0.36
CA GLN A 104 13.08 6.47 -0.57
C GLN A 104 11.59 6.67 -0.74
N GLU A 105 10.94 5.85 -1.58
CA GLU A 105 9.51 5.96 -1.82
C GLU A 105 8.70 5.62 -0.58
N VAL A 106 9.13 4.65 0.23
CA VAL A 106 8.48 4.33 1.51
C VAL A 106 8.51 5.56 2.43
N LEU A 107 9.68 6.18 2.61
CA LEU A 107 9.83 7.38 3.43
C LEU A 107 8.90 8.51 2.97
N ASP A 108 8.91 8.79 1.66
CA ASP A 108 8.09 9.85 1.06
C ASP A 108 6.60 9.53 1.15
N THR A 109 6.23 8.25 1.04
CA THR A 109 4.85 7.77 1.18
C THR A 109 4.36 7.90 2.62
N ILE A 110 5.20 7.68 3.64
CA ILE A 110 4.81 7.89 5.04
C ILE A 110 4.40 9.36 5.27
N ILE A 111 5.17 10.31 4.73
CA ILE A 111 4.86 11.75 4.86
C ILE A 111 3.53 12.08 4.15
N GLN A 112 3.34 11.58 2.92
CA GLN A 112 2.09 11.76 2.17
C GLN A 112 0.89 11.09 2.88
N ALA A 113 1.10 9.92 3.48
CA ALA A 113 0.09 9.15 4.18
C ALA A 113 -0.47 9.89 5.39
N TYR A 114 0.35 10.63 6.14
CA TYR A 114 -0.14 11.47 7.23
C TYR A 114 -1.05 12.60 6.74
N VAL A 115 -0.67 13.29 5.65
CA VAL A 115 -1.53 14.32 5.06
C VAL A 115 -2.86 13.71 4.59
N LEU A 116 -2.80 12.55 3.93
CA LEU A 116 -3.97 11.86 3.44
C LEU A 116 -4.88 11.39 4.58
N THR A 117 -4.34 10.64 5.54
CA THR A 117 -5.11 10.04 6.64
C THR A 117 -5.80 11.10 7.51
N GLU A 118 -5.17 12.26 7.73
CA GLU A 118 -5.77 13.37 8.46
C GLU A 118 -6.88 14.08 7.68
N LYS A 119 -6.76 14.16 6.34
CA LYS A 119 -7.79 14.73 5.46
C LYS A 119 -9.00 13.81 5.32
N VAL A 120 -8.78 12.53 5.04
CA VAL A 120 -9.89 11.58 4.79
C VAL A 120 -10.36 10.85 6.03
N ARG A 121 -9.63 10.90 7.16
CA ARG A 121 -9.96 10.20 8.41
C ARG A 121 -10.12 8.69 8.19
N ILE A 122 -9.16 8.09 7.51
CA ILE A 122 -9.05 6.65 7.23
C ILE A 122 -7.60 6.25 7.46
N PRO A 123 -7.31 5.20 8.25
CA PRO A 123 -5.95 4.79 8.55
C PRO A 123 -5.23 4.21 7.32
N VAL A 124 -3.90 4.31 7.31
CA VAL A 124 -3.05 3.94 6.16
C VAL A 124 -2.03 2.88 6.57
N LEU A 125 -1.98 1.79 5.80
CA LEU A 125 -0.86 0.85 5.75
C LEU A 125 0.10 1.29 4.64
N VAL A 126 1.36 1.54 5.00
CA VAL A 126 2.47 1.65 4.05
C VAL A 126 3.19 0.31 4.06
N VAL A 127 3.11 -0.42 2.96
CA VAL A 127 3.61 -1.79 2.83
C VAL A 127 5.00 -1.77 2.19
N LEU A 128 5.91 -2.51 2.81
CA LEU A 128 7.28 -2.77 2.38
C LEU A 128 7.47 -4.27 2.17
N ASP A 129 8.35 -4.65 1.26
CA ASP A 129 8.78 -6.04 1.09
C ASP A 129 9.84 -6.43 2.14
N ALA A 130 9.61 -7.54 2.84
CA ALA A 130 10.57 -8.05 3.82
C ALA A 130 11.92 -8.39 3.17
N PHE A 131 13.00 -8.11 3.89
CA PHE A 131 14.41 -8.21 3.47
C PHE A 131 14.84 -7.30 2.31
N TYR A 132 14.02 -7.13 1.27
CA TYR A 132 14.34 -6.23 0.16
C TYR A 132 14.41 -4.77 0.58
N GLN A 133 13.38 -4.24 1.24
CA GLN A 133 13.38 -2.84 1.68
C GLN A 133 13.67 -2.71 3.18
N SER A 134 13.31 -3.72 3.97
CA SER A 134 13.50 -3.65 5.43
C SER A 134 14.93 -3.95 5.91
N HIS A 135 15.74 -4.66 5.11
CA HIS A 135 17.10 -5.10 5.52
C HIS A 135 18.19 -4.79 4.49
N THR A 136 17.84 -4.22 3.33
CA THR A 136 18.83 -3.70 2.39
C THR A 136 19.08 -2.23 2.68
N SER A 137 20.36 -1.83 2.65
CA SER A 137 20.72 -0.42 2.77
C SER A 137 20.63 0.27 1.40
N GLU A 138 19.94 1.40 1.35
CA GLU A 138 19.82 2.26 0.18
C GLU A 138 20.17 3.69 0.57
N ASN A 139 20.79 4.43 -0.35
CA ASN A 139 20.98 5.86 -0.15
C ASN A 139 19.63 6.57 -0.28
N VAL A 140 19.15 7.09 0.85
CA VAL A 140 17.91 7.87 0.90
C VAL A 140 18.20 9.31 1.27
N TRP A 141 17.46 10.22 0.65
CA TRP A 141 17.37 11.61 1.04
C TRP A 141 16.29 11.77 2.11
N VAL A 142 16.72 11.99 3.34
CA VAL A 142 15.81 12.28 4.46
C VAL A 142 15.59 13.79 4.53
N PRO A 143 14.35 14.29 4.34
CA PRO A 143 14.07 15.72 4.45
C PRO A 143 14.32 16.21 5.88
N GLY A 144 14.84 17.44 6.01
CA GLY A 144 14.93 18.08 7.33
C GLY A 144 13.55 18.42 7.89
N GLN A 145 13.41 18.41 9.22
CA GLN A 145 12.13 18.59 9.92
C GLN A 145 11.34 19.82 9.45
N ASN A 146 11.99 20.99 9.34
CA ASN A 146 11.35 22.23 8.87
C ASN A 146 10.71 22.11 7.48
N LEU A 147 11.26 21.27 6.61
CA LEU A 147 10.69 21.03 5.28
C LEU A 147 9.44 20.15 5.38
N VAL A 148 9.47 19.15 6.26
CA VAL A 148 8.30 18.30 6.55
C VAL A 148 7.19 19.12 7.21
N ASP A 149 7.48 19.95 8.20
CA ASP A 149 6.47 20.74 8.93
C ASP A 149 5.70 21.71 8.03
N ARG A 150 6.34 22.24 6.97
CA ARG A 150 5.67 23.08 5.97
C ARG A 150 4.67 22.31 5.11
N PHE A 151 4.90 21.01 4.91
CA PHE A 151 4.03 20.14 4.13
C PHE A 151 2.97 19.45 4.99
N LEU A 152 3.33 19.04 6.20
CA LEU A 152 2.50 18.36 7.17
C LEU A 152 2.40 19.23 8.43
N PRO A 153 1.47 20.20 8.47
CA PRO A 153 1.28 21.08 9.63
C PRO A 153 0.79 20.29 10.86
N PRO A 154 0.72 20.89 12.06
CA PRO A 154 0.23 20.21 13.25
C PRO A 154 -1.16 19.58 13.07
N ILE A 155 -1.36 18.40 13.66
CA ILE A 155 -2.61 17.64 13.56
C ILE A 155 -3.78 18.48 14.06
N GLN A 156 -4.88 18.42 13.30
CA GLN A 156 -6.13 19.08 13.67
C GLN A 156 -7.08 18.08 14.34
N PRO A 157 -7.69 18.43 15.50
CA PRO A 157 -8.68 17.59 16.16
C PRO A 157 -9.77 17.13 15.19
N GLY A 158 -10.06 15.83 15.22
CA GLY A 158 -11.10 15.21 14.41
C GLY A 158 -12.42 15.06 15.17
N PRO A 159 -13.49 14.60 14.50
CA PRO A 159 -14.78 14.33 15.15
C PRO A 159 -14.72 13.33 16.30
N MET A 160 -13.71 12.44 16.26
CA MET A 160 -13.47 11.36 17.21
C MET A 160 -12.41 11.71 18.25
N THR A 161 -11.82 12.91 18.18
CA THR A 161 -10.86 13.37 19.19
C THR A 161 -11.59 13.66 20.50
N LEU A 162 -11.02 13.17 21.60
CA LEU A 162 -11.54 13.38 22.95
C LEU A 162 -11.49 14.86 23.32
N ASP A 163 -12.61 15.39 23.82
CA ASP A 163 -12.70 16.74 24.38
C ASP A 163 -13.26 16.67 25.80
N ILE A 164 -12.41 16.94 26.80
CA ILE A 164 -12.78 16.92 28.21
C ILE A 164 -13.78 18.03 28.58
N LYS A 165 -13.86 19.11 27.79
CA LYS A 165 -14.82 20.20 27.99
C LYS A 165 -16.19 19.87 27.38
N HIS A 166 -16.22 19.01 26.36
CA HIS A 166 -17.43 18.55 25.68
C HIS A 166 -17.43 17.01 25.58
N PRO A 167 -17.63 16.31 26.70
CA PRO A 167 -17.49 14.86 26.76
C PRO A 167 -18.48 14.15 25.84
N ARG A 168 -18.04 13.06 25.21
CA ARG A 168 -18.82 12.21 24.31
C ARG A 168 -18.60 10.73 24.64
N SER A 169 -19.58 9.91 24.32
CA SER A 169 -19.45 8.46 24.34
C SER A 169 -19.03 7.96 22.95
N PHE A 170 -18.11 7.00 22.91
CA PHE A 170 -17.61 6.38 21.69
C PHE A 170 -17.90 4.87 21.72
N GLY A 171 -18.15 4.26 20.56
CA GLY A 171 -18.26 2.80 20.43
C GLY A 171 -19.52 2.18 21.03
N GLY A 172 -20.56 2.99 21.29
CA GLY A 172 -21.86 2.48 21.74
C GLY A 172 -22.56 1.64 20.68
N LEU A 173 -23.47 0.77 21.12
CA LEU A 173 -24.33 -0.02 20.23
C LEU A 173 -25.09 0.91 19.27
N LEU A 174 -24.88 0.73 17.97
CA LEU A 174 -25.53 1.52 16.94
C LEU A 174 -26.75 0.77 16.39
N PRO A 175 -27.97 1.30 16.54
CA PRO A 175 -29.15 0.62 16.05
C PRO A 175 -29.28 0.75 14.52
N PRO A 176 -30.04 -0.15 13.86
CA PRO A 176 -30.09 -0.26 12.40
C PRO A 176 -30.38 1.05 11.64
N GLU A 177 -31.19 1.94 12.21
CA GLU A 177 -31.56 3.24 11.65
C GLU A 177 -30.37 4.20 11.42
N HIS A 178 -29.24 3.96 12.08
CA HIS A 178 -28.05 4.80 11.97
C HIS A 178 -26.88 4.11 11.27
N TYR A 179 -26.87 2.77 11.24
CA TYR A 179 -25.75 2.00 10.70
C TYR A 179 -25.41 2.34 9.25
N ASN A 180 -26.42 2.44 8.38
CA ASN A 180 -26.21 2.80 6.97
C ASN A 180 -25.64 4.20 6.79
N ARG A 181 -25.96 5.15 7.68
CA ARG A 181 -25.41 6.51 7.61
C ARG A 181 -23.91 6.52 7.88
N MET A 182 -23.43 5.69 8.83
CA MET A 182 -22.01 5.55 9.13
C MET A 182 -21.27 4.93 7.94
N ASN A 183 -21.80 3.85 7.37
CA ASN A 183 -21.22 3.20 6.18
C ASN A 183 -21.20 4.13 4.97
N TYR A 184 -22.28 4.91 4.75
CA TYR A 184 -22.32 5.89 3.67
C TYR A 184 -21.24 6.97 3.84
N SER A 185 -21.04 7.46 5.07
CA SER A 185 -19.98 8.42 5.37
C SER A 185 -18.59 7.83 5.12
N PHE A 186 -18.37 6.58 5.56
CA PHE A 186 -17.13 5.86 5.32
C PHE A 186 -16.85 5.66 3.83
N TRP A 187 -17.85 5.18 3.09
CA TRP A 187 -17.81 4.98 1.65
C TRP A 187 -17.47 6.27 0.91
N LYS A 188 -18.12 7.40 1.21
CA LYS A 188 -17.81 8.69 0.56
C LYS A 188 -16.34 9.04 0.69
N ALA A 189 -15.81 9.00 1.91
CA ALA A 189 -14.42 9.35 2.14
C ALA A 189 -13.45 8.36 1.50
N MET A 190 -13.77 7.06 1.47
CA MET A 190 -12.95 6.07 0.78
C MET A 190 -12.90 6.33 -0.73
N ASN A 191 -14.01 6.77 -1.35
CA ASN A 191 -14.04 7.10 -2.77
C ASN A 191 -13.32 8.42 -3.12
N GLU A 192 -13.02 9.27 -2.13
CA GLU A 192 -12.20 10.47 -2.34
C GLU A 192 -10.69 10.18 -2.29
N VAL A 193 -10.28 9.00 -1.81
CA VAL A 193 -8.86 8.68 -1.55
C VAL A 193 -8.02 8.74 -2.82
N GLU A 194 -8.47 8.15 -3.92
CA GLU A 194 -7.71 8.13 -5.18
C GLU A 194 -7.36 9.56 -5.64
N ASN A 195 -8.37 10.44 -5.72
CA ASN A 195 -8.17 11.82 -6.14
C ASN A 195 -7.28 12.60 -5.16
N LYS A 196 -7.53 12.48 -3.84
CA LYS A 196 -6.74 13.19 -2.83
C LYS A 196 -5.30 12.71 -2.76
N ALA A 197 -5.05 11.41 -2.98
CA ALA A 197 -3.70 10.87 -3.04
C ALA A 197 -2.94 11.44 -4.24
N GLU A 198 -3.61 11.62 -5.39
CA GLU A 198 -3.02 12.25 -6.58
C GLU A 198 -2.70 13.74 -6.36
N GLU A 199 -3.61 14.49 -5.74
CA GLU A 199 -3.39 15.89 -5.35
C GLU A 199 -2.18 16.01 -4.41
N ILE A 200 -2.14 15.19 -3.35
CA ILE A 200 -1.05 15.18 -2.38
C ILE A 200 0.28 14.79 -3.04
N ALA A 201 0.26 13.83 -3.97
CA ALA A 201 1.44 13.40 -4.70
C ALA A 201 1.98 14.52 -5.61
N THR A 202 1.10 15.31 -6.22
CA THR A 202 1.45 16.50 -7.01
C THR A 202 2.07 17.58 -6.13
N ASP A 203 1.44 17.90 -5.00
CA ASP A 203 1.96 18.87 -4.02
C ASP A 203 3.31 18.41 -3.46
N PHE A 204 3.47 17.11 -3.19
CA PHE A 204 4.73 16.52 -2.73
C PHE A 204 5.83 16.70 -3.77
N GLY A 205 5.53 16.47 -5.05
CA GLY A 205 6.45 16.71 -6.15
C GLY A 205 6.92 18.16 -6.24
N ALA A 206 5.99 19.12 -6.11
CA ALA A 206 6.31 20.54 -6.11
C ALA A 206 7.16 20.96 -4.89
N HIS A 207 6.91 20.36 -3.72
CA HIS A 207 7.55 20.75 -2.46
C HIS A 207 8.90 20.08 -2.21
N PHE A 208 9.05 18.80 -2.58
CA PHE A 208 10.25 18.00 -2.33
C PHE A 208 11.06 17.68 -3.60
N GLY A 209 10.56 18.06 -4.78
CA GLY A 209 11.22 17.84 -6.07
C GLY A 209 11.14 16.38 -6.58
N ARG A 210 10.27 15.55 -6.00
CA ARG A 210 10.09 14.14 -6.38
C ARG A 210 8.62 13.86 -6.69
N PRO A 211 8.23 13.78 -7.97
CA PRO A 211 6.84 13.56 -8.35
C PRO A 211 6.42 12.12 -8.05
N TYR A 212 5.17 11.96 -7.62
CA TYR A 212 4.52 10.66 -7.44
C TYR A 212 3.14 10.68 -8.09
N SER A 213 2.56 9.51 -8.29
CA SER A 213 1.17 9.30 -8.70
C SER A 213 0.66 8.01 -8.04
N ASN A 214 -0.65 7.75 -8.10
CA ASN A 214 -1.22 6.49 -7.63
C ASN A 214 -0.73 5.27 -8.41
N VAL A 215 -0.40 5.46 -9.70
CA VAL A 215 0.24 4.48 -10.57
C VAL A 215 1.31 5.16 -11.41
N GLU A 216 2.35 4.44 -11.79
CA GLU A 216 3.38 4.94 -12.72
C GLU A 216 3.37 4.09 -13.99
N ALA A 217 3.32 4.76 -15.14
CA ALA A 217 3.32 4.12 -16.45
C ALA A 217 4.63 4.43 -17.19
N VAL A 218 5.31 3.39 -17.66
CA VAL A 218 6.53 3.48 -18.46
C VAL A 218 6.32 2.71 -19.75
N ASN A 219 6.69 3.27 -20.90
CA ASN A 219 6.57 2.64 -22.22
C ASN A 219 5.15 2.13 -22.57
N ILE A 220 4.09 2.79 -22.06
CA ILE A 220 2.69 2.46 -22.42
C ILE A 220 2.18 3.43 -23.48
N GLY A 221 1.90 2.90 -24.67
CA GLY A 221 1.44 3.63 -25.85
C GLY A 221 0.80 2.70 -26.89
N PRO A 222 0.40 3.23 -28.05
CA PRO A 222 -0.25 2.45 -29.10
C PRO A 222 0.58 1.27 -29.64
N GLN A 223 1.90 1.38 -29.58
CA GLN A 223 2.86 0.37 -30.04
C GLN A 223 3.23 -0.68 -28.99
N THR A 224 2.78 -0.52 -27.75
CA THR A 224 3.08 -1.43 -26.64
C THR A 224 2.40 -2.77 -26.88
N LYS A 225 3.19 -3.85 -26.85
CA LYS A 225 2.72 -5.23 -27.11
C LYS A 225 2.36 -5.98 -25.85
N LEU A 226 3.03 -5.67 -24.75
CA LEU A 226 2.83 -6.28 -23.44
C LEU A 226 2.98 -5.19 -22.37
N VAL A 227 2.13 -5.20 -21.35
CA VAL A 227 2.30 -4.39 -20.14
C VAL A 227 2.56 -5.31 -18.95
N LEU A 228 3.68 -5.14 -18.27
CA LEU A 228 3.94 -5.74 -16.97
C LEU A 228 3.23 -4.90 -15.90
N VAL A 229 2.34 -5.51 -15.11
CA VAL A 229 1.75 -4.87 -13.93
C VAL A 229 2.49 -5.37 -12.70
N THR A 230 3.04 -4.45 -11.91
CA THR A 230 3.88 -4.78 -10.76
C THR A 230 3.48 -3.97 -9.53
N LEU A 231 3.83 -4.50 -8.37
CA LEU A 231 3.60 -3.89 -7.06
C LEU A 231 4.89 -4.06 -6.22
N SER A 232 5.25 -3.03 -5.46
CA SER A 232 6.41 -3.06 -4.54
C SER A 232 7.75 -3.33 -5.25
N SER A 233 8.71 -3.97 -4.57
CA SER A 233 10.12 -4.10 -4.98
C SER A 233 10.37 -4.79 -6.33
N ILE A 234 9.48 -5.69 -6.79
CA ILE A 234 9.59 -6.37 -8.10
C ILE A 234 9.65 -5.34 -9.25
N THR A 235 9.00 -4.18 -9.05
CA THR A 235 9.00 -3.08 -10.00
C THR A 235 10.40 -2.66 -10.40
N THR A 236 11.36 -2.60 -9.46
CA THR A 236 12.74 -2.18 -9.76
C THR A 236 13.44 -3.13 -10.72
N THR A 237 13.30 -4.44 -10.52
CA THR A 237 13.86 -5.43 -11.45
C THR A 237 13.17 -5.33 -12.82
N ALA A 238 11.83 -5.25 -12.84
CA ALA A 238 11.08 -5.13 -14.09
C ALA A 238 11.49 -3.89 -14.89
N ARG A 239 11.65 -2.75 -14.21
CA ARG A 239 12.14 -1.49 -14.79
C ARG A 239 13.54 -1.61 -15.36
N GLY A 240 14.42 -2.38 -14.72
CA GLY A 240 15.76 -2.69 -15.25
C GLY A 240 15.69 -3.43 -16.58
N VAL A 241 14.84 -4.47 -16.65
CA VAL A 241 14.69 -5.32 -17.84
C VAL A 241 14.07 -4.56 -19.00
N ILE A 242 12.95 -3.86 -18.80
CA ILE A 242 12.22 -3.21 -19.92
C ILE A 242 12.98 -2.05 -20.58
N ARG A 243 14.12 -1.60 -20.04
CA ARG A 243 14.97 -0.58 -20.68
C ARG A 243 15.45 -1.02 -22.06
N ASP A 244 15.70 -2.32 -22.23
CA ASP A 244 16.17 -2.90 -23.48
C ASP A 244 15.03 -3.40 -24.38
N TYR A 245 13.76 -3.27 -23.93
CA TYR A 245 12.57 -3.73 -24.64
C TYR A 245 11.49 -2.62 -24.73
N PRO A 246 11.65 -1.65 -25.64
CA PRO A 246 10.76 -0.48 -25.74
C PRO A 246 9.30 -0.83 -26.12
N GLU A 247 9.05 -2.03 -26.63
CA GLU A 247 7.71 -2.57 -26.91
C GLU A 247 6.99 -3.10 -25.67
N ILE A 248 7.68 -3.20 -24.52
CA ILE A 248 7.15 -3.68 -23.26
C ILE A 248 6.94 -2.49 -22.31
N GLY A 249 5.68 -2.33 -21.90
CA GLY A 249 5.26 -1.35 -20.92
C GLY A 249 5.38 -1.88 -19.49
N LEU A 250 5.45 -0.96 -18.54
CA LEU A 250 5.38 -1.23 -17.10
C LEU A 250 4.31 -0.32 -16.50
N LEU A 251 3.34 -0.94 -15.82
CA LEU A 251 2.38 -0.28 -14.96
C LEU A 251 2.72 -0.65 -13.51
N LYS A 252 3.36 0.27 -12.80
CA LYS A 252 3.61 0.14 -11.37
C LYS A 252 2.38 0.63 -10.62
N LEU A 253 1.84 -0.21 -9.74
CA LEU A 253 0.86 0.20 -8.75
C LEU A 253 1.59 0.74 -7.51
N ARG A 254 1.12 1.86 -6.98
CA ARG A 254 1.58 2.42 -5.71
C ARG A 254 0.45 2.45 -4.69
N LEU A 255 -0.70 3.02 -5.04
CA LEU A 255 -1.94 2.85 -4.29
C LEU A 255 -2.59 1.52 -4.69
N PHE A 256 -2.89 0.66 -3.73
CA PHE A 256 -3.57 -0.62 -3.97
C PHE A 256 -4.99 -0.67 -3.39
N LYS A 257 -5.20 -0.11 -2.19
CA LYS A 257 -6.52 0.01 -1.58
C LYS A 257 -6.79 1.46 -1.14
N PRO A 258 -7.92 2.07 -1.52
CA PRO A 258 -8.82 1.62 -2.56
C PRO A 258 -8.07 1.54 -3.91
N PHE A 259 -8.49 0.62 -4.77
CA PHE A 259 -7.78 0.41 -6.03
C PHE A 259 -7.94 1.62 -6.96
N PRO A 260 -6.86 2.17 -7.55
CA PRO A 260 -6.89 3.42 -8.30
C PRO A 260 -7.42 3.20 -9.72
N LYS A 261 -8.73 3.00 -9.84
CA LYS A 261 -9.38 2.59 -11.09
C LYS A 261 -9.20 3.61 -12.20
N GLU A 262 -9.37 4.89 -11.89
CA GLU A 262 -9.31 5.95 -12.89
C GLU A 262 -7.87 6.20 -13.34
N ALA A 263 -6.90 6.08 -12.44
CA ALA A 263 -5.48 6.15 -12.79
C ALA A 263 -5.06 4.97 -13.69
N VAL A 264 -5.46 3.73 -13.35
CA VAL A 264 -5.19 2.54 -14.17
C VAL A 264 -5.81 2.66 -15.56
N ARG A 265 -7.10 3.03 -15.65
CA ARG A 265 -7.80 3.21 -16.94
C ARG A 265 -7.11 4.24 -17.80
N ARG A 266 -6.72 5.38 -17.22
CA ARG A 266 -6.02 6.45 -17.93
C ARG A 266 -4.66 6.01 -18.43
N ALA A 267 -3.90 5.29 -17.61
CA ALA A 267 -2.59 4.77 -17.97
C ALA A 267 -2.67 3.76 -19.13
N LEU A 268 -3.72 2.93 -19.18
CA LEU A 268 -3.92 1.90 -20.21
C LEU A 268 -4.73 2.36 -21.42
N ALA A 269 -5.38 3.54 -21.37
CA ALA A 269 -6.19 4.07 -22.48
C ALA A 269 -5.47 4.11 -23.85
N PRO A 270 -4.15 4.38 -23.93
CA PRO A 270 -3.43 4.37 -25.21
C PRO A 270 -3.17 2.97 -25.78
N LEU A 271 -3.40 1.91 -25.00
CA LEU A 271 -3.01 0.55 -25.34
C LEU A 271 -3.91 -0.04 -26.44
N SER A 272 -3.30 -0.72 -27.42
CA SER A 272 -4.06 -1.45 -28.43
C SER A 272 -4.83 -2.63 -27.82
N GLY A 273 -5.96 -3.02 -28.42
CA GLY A 273 -6.77 -4.14 -27.92
C GLY A 273 -6.09 -5.52 -28.02
N ASP A 274 -5.06 -5.63 -28.87
CA ASP A 274 -4.29 -6.86 -29.04
C ASP A 274 -3.12 -6.98 -28.03
N ALA A 275 -2.84 -5.90 -27.30
CA ALA A 275 -1.78 -5.92 -26.30
C ALA A 275 -2.14 -6.83 -25.13
N LEU A 276 -1.11 -7.47 -24.61
CA LEU A 276 -1.21 -8.35 -23.46
C LEU A 276 -0.95 -7.58 -22.17
N ILE A 277 -1.55 -8.03 -21.08
CA ILE A 277 -1.25 -7.53 -19.73
C ILE A 277 -0.77 -8.74 -18.91
N ALA A 278 0.46 -8.70 -18.44
CA ALA A 278 1.03 -9.72 -17.56
C ALA A 278 1.16 -9.13 -16.15
N ILE A 279 0.48 -9.74 -15.20
CA ILE A 279 0.43 -9.28 -13.82
C ILE A 279 1.40 -10.12 -13.01
N VAL A 280 2.34 -9.46 -12.33
CA VAL A 280 3.36 -10.15 -11.52
C VAL A 280 2.95 -10.11 -10.06
N GLU A 281 2.55 -11.26 -9.53
CA GLU A 281 1.99 -11.43 -8.19
C GLU A 281 3.05 -11.98 -7.24
N ARG A 282 3.42 -11.18 -6.23
CA ARG A 282 4.17 -11.64 -5.03
C ARG A 282 3.23 -12.03 -3.89
N ASN A 283 2.06 -12.53 -4.26
CA ASN A 283 1.04 -13.01 -3.34
C ASN A 283 0.30 -14.18 -3.98
N PHE A 284 -0.18 -15.09 -3.15
CA PHE A 284 -1.04 -16.18 -3.57
C PHE A 284 -2.24 -16.24 -2.64
N LEU A 285 -3.44 -16.12 -3.21
CA LEU A 285 -4.70 -16.06 -2.45
C LEU A 285 -5.40 -17.41 -2.31
N GLY A 286 -4.79 -18.51 -2.76
CA GLY A 286 -5.35 -19.85 -2.67
C GLY A 286 -6.16 -20.32 -3.88
N ASP A 287 -6.13 -19.57 -4.99
CA ASP A 287 -6.84 -19.89 -6.25
C ASP A 287 -6.03 -19.41 -7.47
N ASN A 288 -6.58 -19.52 -8.68
CA ASN A 288 -5.93 -19.19 -9.94
C ASN A 288 -5.56 -17.70 -10.12
N GLU A 289 -6.08 -16.80 -9.27
CA GLU A 289 -5.87 -15.36 -9.40
C GLU A 289 -5.21 -14.74 -8.16
N GLY A 290 -4.24 -13.86 -8.41
CA GLY A 290 -3.67 -13.02 -7.37
C GLY A 290 -4.53 -11.78 -7.06
N ALA A 291 -4.08 -11.00 -6.09
CA ALA A 291 -4.83 -9.84 -5.63
C ALA A 291 -4.89 -8.70 -6.66
N ILE A 292 -3.82 -8.51 -7.43
CA ILE A 292 -3.74 -7.48 -8.45
C ILE A 292 -4.66 -7.85 -9.62
N MET A 293 -4.66 -9.11 -10.07
CA MET A 293 -5.56 -9.58 -11.13
C MET A 293 -7.04 -9.33 -10.82
N GLN A 294 -7.48 -9.71 -9.62
CA GLN A 294 -8.88 -9.50 -9.21
C GLN A 294 -9.26 -8.01 -9.27
N GLU A 295 -8.36 -7.14 -8.83
CA GLU A 295 -8.58 -5.69 -8.83
C GLU A 295 -8.49 -5.06 -10.23
N MET A 296 -7.57 -5.54 -11.07
CA MET A 296 -7.43 -5.14 -12.47
C MET A 296 -8.67 -5.51 -13.28
N LYS A 297 -9.18 -6.75 -13.15
CA LYS A 297 -10.45 -7.18 -13.77
C LYS A 297 -11.61 -6.31 -13.33
N ARG A 298 -11.68 -5.96 -12.04
CA ARG A 298 -12.71 -5.05 -11.50
C ARG A 298 -12.58 -3.63 -12.08
N ALA A 299 -11.37 -3.11 -12.18
CA ALA A 299 -11.13 -1.77 -12.74
C ALA A 299 -11.43 -1.71 -14.23
N LEU A 300 -11.10 -2.76 -14.97
CA LEU A 300 -11.25 -2.86 -16.42
C LEU A 300 -12.54 -3.56 -16.84
N TYR A 301 -13.51 -3.72 -15.94
CA TYR A 301 -14.81 -4.31 -16.28
C TYR A 301 -15.45 -3.56 -17.46
N GLY A 302 -15.74 -4.30 -18.54
CA GLY A 302 -16.26 -3.78 -19.80
C GLY A 302 -15.20 -3.50 -20.88
N ALA A 303 -13.90 -3.55 -20.54
CA ALA A 303 -12.81 -3.52 -21.51
C ALA A 303 -12.37 -4.94 -21.90
N SER A 304 -11.90 -5.10 -23.14
CA SER A 304 -11.45 -6.39 -23.67
C SER A 304 -9.93 -6.41 -23.76
N TYR A 305 -9.26 -6.71 -22.64
CA TYR A 305 -7.81 -6.97 -22.60
C TYR A 305 -7.53 -8.42 -22.26
N LYS A 306 -6.50 -9.00 -22.87
CA LYS A 306 -5.97 -10.31 -22.47
C LYS A 306 -5.03 -10.11 -21.28
N MET A 307 -5.46 -10.59 -20.12
CA MET A 307 -4.72 -10.51 -18.86
C MET A 307 -4.28 -11.92 -18.41
N TYR A 308 -3.05 -12.05 -17.95
CA TYR A 308 -2.49 -13.30 -17.44
C TYR A 308 -1.74 -13.07 -16.12
N ASP A 309 -1.91 -13.99 -15.18
CA ASP A 309 -1.23 -13.95 -13.89
C ASP A 309 0.08 -14.71 -13.90
N PHE A 310 1.09 -14.12 -13.28
CA PHE A 310 2.43 -14.67 -13.09
C PHE A 310 2.82 -14.61 -11.62
N PHE A 311 2.81 -15.76 -10.96
CA PHE A 311 3.23 -15.89 -9.57
C PHE A 311 4.75 -16.01 -9.50
N ALA A 312 5.39 -15.03 -8.86
CA ALA A 312 6.85 -14.97 -8.73
C ALA A 312 7.27 -14.33 -7.41
N GLY A 313 8.30 -14.89 -6.79
CA GLY A 313 8.92 -14.32 -5.59
C GLY A 313 8.12 -14.45 -4.29
N THR A 314 7.08 -15.28 -4.27
CA THR A 314 6.35 -15.60 -3.04
C THR A 314 7.27 -16.21 -1.99
N GLY A 315 7.03 -15.90 -0.71
CA GLY A 315 7.85 -16.37 0.38
C GLY A 315 9.34 -16.04 0.26
N GLY A 316 9.68 -14.93 -0.39
CA GLY A 316 11.06 -14.43 -0.52
C GLY A 316 11.91 -15.05 -1.61
N LYS A 317 11.34 -15.86 -2.51
CA LYS A 317 12.12 -16.36 -3.66
C LYS A 317 12.63 -15.16 -4.47
N ASP A 318 13.88 -15.24 -4.92
CA ASP A 318 14.47 -14.14 -5.66
C ASP A 318 13.83 -13.98 -7.04
N VAL A 319 13.72 -12.73 -7.50
CA VAL A 319 13.18 -12.38 -8.82
C VAL A 319 14.27 -11.60 -9.57
N PRO A 320 15.28 -12.29 -10.10
CA PRO A 320 16.33 -11.67 -10.92
C PRO A 320 15.79 -11.23 -12.30
N PRO A 321 16.54 -10.43 -13.07
CA PRO A 321 16.17 -10.02 -14.43
C PRO A 321 15.72 -11.18 -15.34
N VAL A 322 16.43 -12.31 -15.28
CA VAL A 322 16.09 -13.51 -16.06
C VAL A 322 14.69 -14.07 -15.74
N THR A 323 14.19 -13.89 -14.51
CA THR A 323 12.83 -14.30 -14.14
C THR A 323 11.79 -13.41 -14.79
N ILE A 324 12.04 -12.10 -14.88
CA ILE A 324 11.17 -11.17 -15.61
C ILE A 324 11.21 -11.48 -17.12
N GLU A 325 12.39 -11.77 -17.69
CA GLU A 325 12.52 -12.18 -19.10
C GLU A 325 11.72 -13.47 -19.39
N LYS A 326 11.75 -14.45 -18.48
CA LYS A 326 10.92 -15.66 -18.57
C LYS A 326 9.43 -15.33 -18.56
N ILE A 327 8.99 -14.41 -17.69
CA ILE A 327 7.60 -13.94 -17.65
C ILE A 327 7.21 -13.32 -19.00
N ILE A 328 8.02 -12.40 -19.51
CA ILE A 328 7.78 -11.75 -20.82
C ILE A 328 7.70 -12.80 -21.93
N HIS A 329 8.66 -13.72 -21.99
CA HIS A 329 8.67 -14.78 -22.99
C HIS A 329 7.41 -15.64 -22.89
N ARG A 330 7.03 -16.09 -21.69
CA ARG A 330 5.86 -16.94 -21.50
C ARG A 330 4.57 -16.21 -21.85
N ALA A 331 4.44 -14.93 -21.51
CA ALA A 331 3.30 -14.10 -21.87
C ALA A 331 3.05 -14.07 -23.39
N PHE A 332 4.11 -13.99 -24.21
CA PHE A 332 3.97 -13.97 -25.66
C PHE A 332 3.67 -15.34 -26.31
N HIS A 333 4.11 -16.44 -25.71
CA HIS A 333 4.15 -17.74 -26.40
C HIS A 333 3.22 -18.80 -25.80
N GLN A 334 3.17 -18.92 -24.47
CA GLN A 334 2.48 -20.01 -23.77
C GLN A 334 1.89 -19.53 -22.43
N PRO A 335 1.02 -18.50 -22.42
CA PRO A 335 0.38 -18.08 -21.19
C PRO A 335 -0.71 -19.08 -20.80
N GLU A 336 -0.65 -19.56 -19.56
CA GLU A 336 -1.74 -20.27 -18.88
C GLU A 336 -2.58 -19.28 -18.07
N GLU A 337 -3.69 -19.73 -17.49
CA GLU A 337 -4.49 -18.89 -16.59
C GLU A 337 -3.69 -18.49 -15.35
N ALA A 338 -2.93 -19.44 -14.76
CA ALA A 338 -2.07 -19.23 -13.62
C ALA A 338 -0.64 -19.69 -13.94
N ASN A 339 0.30 -18.75 -14.08
CA ASN A 339 1.67 -19.06 -14.47
C ASN A 339 2.60 -18.98 -13.26
N TRP A 340 2.95 -20.12 -12.68
CA TRP A 340 3.99 -20.16 -11.65
C TRP A 340 5.37 -20.14 -12.28
N ILE A 341 6.22 -19.22 -11.81
CA ILE A 341 7.57 -19.03 -12.34
C ILE A 341 8.60 -19.48 -11.30
N ASP A 342 9.59 -20.23 -11.76
CA ASP A 342 10.67 -20.77 -10.93
C ASP A 342 10.13 -21.52 -9.70
N VAL A 343 9.33 -22.57 -9.89
CA VAL A 343 8.81 -23.42 -8.78
C VAL A 343 9.84 -24.47 -8.33
N GLY A 344 10.82 -24.77 -9.17
CA GLY A 344 11.89 -25.75 -8.92
C GLY A 344 13.08 -25.21 -8.15
#